data_AF-A0A3B0TM98-F1
#
_entry.id   AF-A0A3B0TM98-F1
#
_cell.length_a   1.000
_cell.length_b   1.000
_cell.length_c   1.000
_cell.angle_alpha   90.00
_cell.angle_beta   90.00
_cell.angle_gamma   90.00
#
_symmetry.space_group_name_H-M   'P 1'
#
loop_
_entity.id
_entity.type
_entity.pdbx_description
1 polymer ?
#
loop_
_entity_poly.entity_id
_entity_poly.type
_entity_poly.pdbx_seq_one_letter_code
_entity_poly.pdbx_strand_id
1 'polypeptide(L)'
;EGCTDCSIPQLECMDCSFEQLESGPRGAEINTSFVDQDGADNIAVVDQYGDGNYSTIKQDGEMDNLGGLGNEAYVDQYGVKNHSDIKQEGNYNYGKVNQVGFKNFAKQDVGVGWAEFNYALANQRGKGNTSFQKQRYDNNEAGVVQRGRENYAEQDQSSDANAVWGSTAWIHQFGKRNEAKQTQLGSYNFAFAFQKGKFNTSNENQVSDAGGMSANDSWTVQYGKMNLSCVDQFATGEAYNYSDVWQWGRKNKSFVNQDAYNGANYSTVWQGGFWYWGAFNNVSKVNQFTEGGSNDSFVWQDGYDNVSVIDQNAFYGYNDSDVYQVGEGNISGVAQSADGESWNTSLVEQYGYDNYSCVDQNAIDGYNISTVYQWGTDNRSFVDQDAISASNTSDVNQVGNGNLSCVTQVGTTGTSF
;
A
#
# COMPACT_ATOMS: atom_id res chain seq x y z
N GLU A 1 -0.76 -44.72 -1.80
CA GLU A 1 -0.24 -43.83 -2.86
C GLU A 1 -0.96 -42.51 -2.60
N GLY A 2 -0.44 -41.66 -1.71
CA GLY A 2 0.66 -40.74 -1.99
C GLY A 2 0.00 -39.43 -2.42
N CYS A 3 -0.55 -38.68 -1.47
CA CYS A 3 -1.13 -37.37 -1.74
C CYS A 3 -0.08 -36.53 -2.46
N THR A 4 -0.38 -36.06 -3.66
CA THR A 4 0.42 -35.03 -4.30
C THR A 4 0.19 -33.76 -3.49
N ASP A 5 1.13 -33.43 -2.62
CA ASP A 5 1.13 -32.17 -1.88
C ASP A 5 1.08 -31.05 -2.92
N CYS A 6 -0.02 -30.31 -3.01
CA CYS A 6 0.10 -28.96 -3.55
C CYS A 6 0.99 -28.18 -2.57
N SER A 7 1.93 -27.42 -3.10
CA SER A 7 2.86 -26.64 -2.30
C SER A 7 2.32 -25.22 -2.15
N ILE A 8 2.30 -24.70 -0.93
CA ILE A 8 2.03 -23.27 -0.71
C ILE A 8 2.98 -22.45 -1.60
N PRO A 9 2.46 -21.48 -2.38
CA PRO A 9 3.29 -20.62 -3.22
C PRO A 9 4.45 -20.02 -2.42
N GLN A 10 5.66 -20.15 -2.96
CA GLN A 10 6.85 -19.59 -2.31
C GLN A 10 7.03 -18.15 -2.76
N LEU A 11 6.19 -17.25 -2.23
CA LEU A 11 6.33 -15.81 -2.46
C LEU A 11 7.41 -15.25 -1.53
N GLU A 12 8.43 -14.60 -2.09
CA GLU A 12 9.40 -13.87 -1.28
C GLU A 12 8.73 -12.65 -0.61
N CYS A 13 9.21 -12.28 0.58
CA CYS A 13 8.75 -11.04 1.19
C CYS A 13 9.37 -9.88 0.41
N MET A 14 8.55 -8.94 -0.06
CA MET A 14 9.06 -7.70 -0.64
C MET A 14 9.94 -6.96 0.39
N ASP A 15 11.01 -6.32 -0.08
CA ASP A 15 11.80 -5.45 0.76
C ASP A 15 11.02 -4.17 1.03
N CYS A 16 10.37 -4.14 2.19
CA CYS A 16 9.61 -2.99 2.66
C CYS A 16 10.51 -1.89 3.23
N SER A 17 11.82 -2.14 3.36
CA SER A 17 12.74 -1.19 3.94
C SER A 17 13.06 -0.09 2.94
N PHE A 18 13.18 1.14 3.44
CA PHE A 18 13.63 2.27 2.65
C PHE A 18 14.64 3.08 3.46
N GLU A 19 15.61 3.63 2.75
CA GLU A 19 16.59 4.54 3.34
C GLU A 19 15.91 5.86 3.67
N GLN A 20 15.99 6.28 4.93
CA GLN A 20 15.47 7.58 5.35
C GLN A 20 16.39 8.68 4.82
N LEU A 21 15.81 9.67 4.13
CA LEU A 21 16.51 10.89 3.76
C LEU A 21 16.96 11.62 5.03
N GLU A 22 18.23 12.01 5.06
CA GLU A 22 18.77 12.76 6.18
C GLU A 22 18.14 14.15 6.25
N SER A 23 17.53 14.49 7.38
CA SER A 23 17.28 15.90 7.68
C SER A 23 18.63 16.57 7.92
N GLY A 24 18.96 17.62 7.18
CA GLY A 24 20.09 18.49 7.50
C GLY A 24 19.98 19.12 8.89
N PRO A 25 20.82 20.13 9.20
CA PRO A 25 20.73 20.87 10.45
C PRO A 25 19.31 21.37 10.70
N ARG A 26 18.77 21.15 11.93
CA ARG A 26 17.41 21.60 12.29
C ARG A 26 17.45 22.91 13.07
N GLY A 27 16.78 23.93 12.53
CA GLY A 27 16.67 25.26 13.14
C GLY A 27 17.92 26.12 12.95
N ALA A 28 17.91 27.30 13.55
CA ALA A 28 18.99 28.29 13.57
C ALA A 28 19.26 28.78 15.00
N GLU A 29 20.24 29.68 15.18
CA GLU A 29 20.55 30.28 16.49
C GLU A 29 19.46 31.27 16.95
N ILE A 30 18.81 31.93 16.00
CA ILE A 30 17.65 32.81 16.18
C ILE A 30 16.59 32.42 15.14
N ASN A 31 15.37 32.96 15.23
CA ASN A 31 14.41 32.75 14.14
C ASN A 31 14.96 33.38 12.86
N THR A 32 15.08 32.57 11.81
CA THR A 32 15.61 32.96 10.51
C THR A 32 14.63 32.52 9.44
N SER A 33 14.29 33.44 8.55
CA SER A 33 13.50 33.18 7.35
C SER A 33 14.23 33.74 6.14
N PHE A 34 14.32 32.95 5.07
CA PHE A 34 14.79 33.37 3.76
C PHE A 34 13.67 33.12 2.74
N VAL A 35 13.31 34.16 1.99
CA VAL A 35 12.28 34.10 0.96
C VAL A 35 12.87 34.67 -0.32
N ASP A 36 12.87 33.87 -1.37
CA ASP A 36 13.34 34.22 -2.71
C ASP A 36 12.21 33.92 -3.70
N GLN A 37 11.77 34.92 -4.44
CA GLN A 37 10.61 34.84 -5.32
C GLN A 37 10.95 35.46 -6.68
N ASP A 38 11.05 34.63 -7.71
CA ASP A 38 11.27 35.04 -9.09
C ASP A 38 10.05 34.63 -9.94
N GLY A 39 9.24 35.61 -10.34
CA GLY A 39 8.03 35.40 -11.17
C GLY A 39 6.92 36.44 -10.92
N ALA A 40 5.78 36.31 -11.59
CA ALA A 40 4.63 37.20 -11.45
C ALA A 40 3.57 36.62 -10.49
N ASP A 41 2.93 37.47 -9.67
CA ASP A 41 1.82 37.11 -8.75
C ASP A 41 2.12 35.96 -7.74
N ASN A 42 3.38 35.70 -7.40
CA ASN A 42 3.75 34.72 -6.37
C ASN A 42 3.48 35.25 -4.95
N ILE A 43 2.93 34.42 -4.08
CA ILE A 43 2.69 34.71 -2.65
C ILE A 43 3.59 33.84 -1.79
N ALA A 44 4.37 34.45 -0.90
CA ALA A 44 5.13 33.76 0.13
C ALA A 44 4.86 34.40 1.49
N VAL A 45 4.41 33.60 2.46
CA VAL A 45 4.13 34.04 3.83
C VAL A 45 4.86 33.14 4.81
N VAL A 46 5.62 33.74 5.73
CA VAL A 46 6.32 33.03 6.80
C VAL A 46 5.99 33.66 8.15
N ASP A 47 5.36 32.88 9.02
CA ASP A 47 5.07 33.22 10.41
C ASP A 47 5.86 32.31 11.36
N GLN A 48 6.84 32.88 12.08
CA GLN A 48 7.69 32.16 13.03
C GLN A 48 7.53 32.71 14.45
N TYR A 49 7.09 31.87 15.38
CA TYR A 49 6.97 32.19 16.81
C TYR A 49 7.79 31.22 17.67
N GLY A 50 8.59 31.75 18.61
CA GLY A 50 9.47 30.98 19.48
C GLY A 50 10.95 31.25 19.22
N ASP A 51 11.84 30.28 19.41
CA ASP A 51 13.31 30.49 19.36
C ASP A 51 14.00 29.56 18.35
N GLY A 52 14.84 30.13 17.49
CA GLY A 52 15.72 29.36 16.61
C GLY A 52 15.03 28.61 15.47
N ASN A 53 13.82 28.99 15.07
CA ASN A 53 13.15 28.37 13.91
C ASN A 53 13.83 28.80 12.61
N TYR A 54 13.89 27.91 11.61
CA TYR A 54 14.48 28.17 10.30
C TYR A 54 13.47 27.88 9.20
N SER A 55 13.31 28.82 8.27
CA SER A 55 12.45 28.66 7.11
C SER A 55 13.18 29.12 5.85
N THR A 56 13.07 28.35 4.77
CA THR A 56 13.35 28.81 3.41
C THR A 56 12.13 28.66 2.53
N ILE A 57 11.82 29.69 1.74
CA ILE A 57 10.90 29.61 0.61
C ILE A 57 11.69 30.06 -0.61
N LYS A 58 11.69 29.23 -1.65
CA LYS A 58 12.24 29.55 -2.95
C LYS A 58 11.21 29.25 -4.03
N GLN A 59 10.70 30.28 -4.69
CA GLN A 59 9.73 30.16 -5.79
C GLN A 59 10.43 30.65 -7.06
N ASP A 60 11.13 29.74 -7.74
CA ASP A 60 11.80 30.04 -9.00
C ASP A 60 10.91 29.61 -10.15
N GLY A 61 10.34 30.61 -10.79
CA GLY A 61 9.66 30.45 -12.04
C GLY A 61 10.61 30.30 -13.22
N GLU A 62 11.34 29.19 -13.39
CA GLU A 62 11.98 28.96 -14.69
C GLU A 62 10.91 28.57 -15.71
N MET A 63 10.37 29.58 -16.41
CA MET A 63 10.04 29.48 -17.84
C MET A 63 9.67 30.83 -18.47
N ASP A 64 10.51 31.27 -19.40
CA ASP A 64 10.41 32.48 -20.22
C ASP A 64 10.29 33.82 -19.47
N ASN A 65 10.33 34.94 -20.21
CA ASN A 65 10.46 36.35 -19.76
C ASN A 65 9.43 36.85 -18.71
N LEU A 66 8.56 35.99 -18.15
CA LEU A 66 7.56 36.33 -17.15
C LEU A 66 7.64 35.51 -15.85
N GLY A 67 8.34 34.37 -15.83
CA GLY A 67 8.46 33.51 -14.64
C GLY A 67 7.14 32.96 -14.10
N GLY A 68 7.24 31.88 -13.33
CA GLY A 68 6.19 31.18 -12.59
C GLY A 68 5.11 32.10 -12.05
N LEU A 69 3.91 31.92 -12.60
CA LEU A 69 2.73 32.73 -12.32
C LEU A 69 1.91 32.10 -11.19
N GLY A 70 1.66 32.86 -10.12
CA GLY A 70 0.64 32.49 -9.13
C GLY A 70 0.99 31.34 -8.18
N ASN A 71 2.27 31.06 -7.92
CA ASN A 71 2.66 30.09 -6.90
C ASN A 71 2.41 30.65 -5.49
N GLU A 72 1.88 29.83 -4.59
CA GLU A 72 1.63 30.20 -3.20
C GLU A 72 2.40 29.29 -2.23
N ALA A 73 3.16 29.90 -1.32
CA ALA A 73 3.91 29.22 -0.28
C ALA A 73 3.60 29.81 1.11
N TYR A 74 3.19 28.96 2.06
CA TYR A 74 2.88 29.37 3.43
C TYR A 74 3.67 28.52 4.44
N VAL A 75 4.40 29.17 5.33
CA VAL A 75 5.11 28.53 6.44
C VAL A 75 4.64 29.10 7.77
N ASP A 76 4.10 28.24 8.63
CA ASP A 76 3.74 28.52 10.01
C ASP A 76 4.62 27.68 10.96
N GLN A 77 5.52 28.29 11.74
CA GLN A 77 6.37 27.58 12.70
C GLN A 77 6.20 28.13 14.12
N TYR A 78 5.67 27.30 15.02
CA TYR A 78 5.50 27.62 16.44
C TYR A 78 6.36 26.69 17.31
N GLY A 79 7.34 27.24 18.02
CA GLY A 79 8.17 26.49 18.97
C GLY A 79 9.65 26.73 18.78
N VAL A 80 10.46 25.68 18.96
CA VAL A 80 11.93 25.82 19.06
C VAL A 80 12.64 24.94 18.05
N LYS A 81 13.52 25.55 17.24
CA LYS A 81 14.37 24.85 16.25
C LYS A 81 13.62 24.02 15.20
N ASN A 82 12.39 24.42 14.86
CA ASN A 82 11.72 23.82 13.69
C ASN A 82 12.41 24.28 12.40
N HIS A 83 12.34 23.44 11.37
CA HIS A 83 12.99 23.66 10.08
C HIS A 83 12.01 23.35 8.95
N SER A 84 11.81 24.30 8.05
CA SER A 84 10.95 24.15 6.87
C SER A 84 11.66 24.66 5.63
N ASP A 85 11.66 23.87 4.57
CA ASP A 85 12.13 24.30 3.25
C ASP A 85 11.01 24.07 2.23
N ILE A 86 10.55 25.11 1.56
CA ILE A 86 9.62 25.02 0.42
C ILE A 86 10.36 25.50 -0.82
N LYS A 87 10.48 24.63 -1.82
CA LYS A 87 10.92 24.98 -3.17
C LYS A 87 9.76 24.76 -4.13
N GLN A 88 9.43 25.75 -4.94
CA GLN A 88 8.42 25.64 -5.98
C GLN A 88 8.98 26.08 -7.33
N GLU A 89 8.69 25.31 -8.37
CA GLU A 89 8.98 25.59 -9.79
C GLU A 89 7.67 25.47 -10.59
N GLY A 90 7.52 26.13 -11.73
CA GLY A 90 6.28 26.08 -12.55
C GLY A 90 5.21 27.13 -12.18
N ASN A 91 3.93 26.85 -12.48
CA ASN A 91 2.80 27.79 -12.30
C ASN A 91 1.74 27.25 -11.33
N TYR A 92 1.06 28.14 -10.58
CA TYR A 92 -0.08 27.82 -9.72
C TYR A 92 0.13 26.69 -8.70
N ASN A 93 1.36 26.47 -8.24
CA ASN A 93 1.66 25.46 -7.22
C ASN A 93 1.39 26.00 -5.81
N TYR A 94 0.82 25.16 -4.95
CA TYR A 94 0.50 25.50 -3.56
C TYR A 94 1.32 24.65 -2.58
N GLY A 95 2.13 25.30 -1.76
CA GLY A 95 2.95 24.66 -0.72
C GLY A 95 2.61 25.22 0.65
N LYS A 96 2.30 24.35 1.61
CA LYS A 96 2.04 24.76 2.99
C LYS A 96 2.72 23.87 4.01
N VAL A 97 3.49 24.47 4.90
CA VAL A 97 4.13 23.81 6.04
C VAL A 97 3.66 24.43 7.34
N ASN A 98 3.07 23.63 8.23
CA ASN A 98 2.74 24.00 9.61
C ASN A 98 3.49 23.10 10.59
N GLN A 99 4.36 23.67 11.41
CA GLN A 99 5.16 22.95 12.39
C GLN A 99 4.94 23.52 13.80
N VAL A 100 4.52 22.68 14.73
CA VAL A 100 4.35 23.04 16.14
C VAL A 100 5.19 22.13 17.03
N GLY A 101 6.11 22.70 17.81
CA GLY A 101 6.90 21.98 18.82
C GLY A 101 8.41 22.14 18.66
N PHE A 102 9.16 21.05 18.78
CA PHE A 102 10.63 21.09 18.87
C PHE A 102 11.30 20.26 17.77
N LYS A 103 12.18 20.89 16.98
CA LYS A 103 12.99 20.20 15.95
C LYS A 103 12.17 19.40 14.94
N ASN A 104 10.98 19.84 14.56
CA ASN A 104 10.31 19.25 13.40
C ASN A 104 11.02 19.70 12.11
N PHE A 105 11.09 18.82 11.12
CA PHE A 105 11.72 19.07 9.82
C PHE A 105 10.72 18.76 8.70
N ALA A 106 10.52 19.70 7.79
CA ALA A 106 9.70 19.52 6.61
C ALA A 106 10.43 20.08 5.39
N LYS A 107 10.48 19.31 4.31
CA LYS A 107 10.94 19.78 3.02
C LYS A 107 9.89 19.48 1.97
N GLN A 108 9.49 20.49 1.22
CA GLN A 108 8.59 20.41 0.07
C GLN A 108 9.35 20.87 -1.18
N ASP A 109 9.34 20.04 -2.22
CA ASP A 109 9.87 20.35 -3.55
C ASP A 109 8.73 20.14 -4.55
N VAL A 110 8.03 21.22 -4.90
CA VAL A 110 6.78 21.21 -5.66
C VAL A 110 7.04 21.76 -7.05
N GLY A 111 6.99 20.89 -8.05
CA GLY A 111 6.86 21.32 -9.44
C GLY A 111 8.13 21.36 -10.30
N VAL A 112 8.99 20.34 -10.23
CA VAL A 112 10.13 20.26 -11.16
C VAL A 112 9.67 20.01 -12.60
N GLY A 113 9.97 20.94 -13.53
CA GLY A 113 9.74 20.81 -14.97
C GLY A 113 8.28 20.88 -15.42
N TRP A 114 7.89 21.98 -16.07
CA TRP A 114 6.54 22.26 -16.65
C TRP A 114 5.33 22.01 -15.74
N ALA A 115 5.54 21.92 -14.43
CA ALA A 115 4.54 21.51 -13.45
C ALA A 115 3.52 22.61 -13.12
N GLU A 116 2.23 22.29 -13.25
CA GLU A 116 1.11 23.17 -12.91
C GLU A 116 0.15 22.54 -11.90
N PHE A 117 -0.43 23.35 -11.01
CA PHE A 117 -1.51 22.97 -10.07
C PHE A 117 -1.19 21.85 -9.06
N ASN A 118 0.06 21.71 -8.61
CA ASN A 118 0.36 20.78 -7.52
C ASN A 118 0.03 21.37 -6.15
N TYR A 119 -0.44 20.53 -5.23
CA TYR A 119 -0.76 20.88 -3.86
C TYR A 119 0.05 20.03 -2.87
N ALA A 120 0.87 20.66 -2.04
CA ALA A 120 1.63 20.02 -0.97
C ALA A 120 1.31 20.62 0.40
N LEU A 121 0.88 19.77 1.34
CA LEU A 121 0.61 20.14 2.72
C LEU A 121 1.42 19.28 3.70
N ALA A 122 2.19 19.90 4.60
CA ALA A 122 2.84 19.25 5.73
C ALA A 122 2.37 19.86 7.06
N ASN A 123 1.76 19.07 7.93
CA ASN A 123 1.37 19.45 9.29
C ASN A 123 2.05 18.56 10.33
N GLN A 124 3.03 19.10 11.05
CA GLN A 124 3.81 18.36 12.03
C GLN A 124 3.65 18.96 13.43
N ARG A 125 3.11 18.18 14.37
CA ARG A 125 3.00 18.56 15.78
C ARG A 125 3.79 17.61 16.67
N GLY A 126 4.67 18.16 17.50
CA GLY A 126 5.43 17.42 18.52
C GLY A 126 6.94 17.60 18.37
N LYS A 127 7.69 16.50 18.47
CA LYS A 127 9.16 16.56 18.59
C LYS A 127 9.85 15.70 17.55
N GLY A 128 10.70 16.31 16.74
CA GLY A 128 11.62 15.55 15.89
C GLY A 128 10.96 14.85 14.71
N ASN A 129 9.72 15.19 14.35
CA ASN A 129 9.09 14.61 13.16
C ASN A 129 9.80 15.10 11.89
N THR A 130 9.81 14.26 10.86
CA THR A 130 10.48 14.51 9.58
C THR A 130 9.49 14.22 8.45
N SER A 131 9.33 15.16 7.51
CA SER A 131 8.52 14.97 6.32
C SER A 131 9.26 15.46 5.07
N PHE A 132 9.25 14.65 4.02
CA PHE A 132 9.72 15.02 2.69
C PHE A 132 8.56 14.85 1.71
N GLN A 133 8.28 15.87 0.91
CA GLN A 133 7.29 15.81 -0.16
C GLN A 133 7.94 16.33 -1.44
N LYS A 134 7.89 15.53 -2.50
CA LYS A 134 8.41 15.88 -3.81
C LYS A 134 7.33 15.62 -4.86
N GLN A 135 6.95 16.63 -5.62
CA GLN A 135 5.93 16.54 -6.68
C GLN A 135 6.51 17.06 -7.99
N ARG A 136 6.27 16.35 -9.10
CA ARG A 136 6.75 16.69 -10.45
C ARG A 136 5.61 16.60 -11.45
N TYR A 137 5.67 17.42 -12.50
CA TYR A 137 4.59 17.56 -13.48
C TYR A 137 3.27 18.01 -12.83
N ASP A 138 2.09 17.61 -13.30
CA ASP A 138 0.85 18.36 -13.04
C ASP A 138 -0.12 17.69 -12.07
N ASN A 139 -0.95 18.52 -11.41
CA ASN A 139 -2.15 18.13 -10.67
C ASN A 139 -1.92 17.12 -9.51
N ASN A 140 -0.72 17.01 -8.96
CA ASN A 140 -0.47 16.09 -7.85
C ASN A 140 -0.89 16.71 -6.51
N GLU A 141 -1.51 15.91 -5.65
CA GLU A 141 -1.91 16.28 -4.30
C GLU A 141 -1.19 15.42 -3.26
N ALA A 142 -0.44 16.06 -2.35
CA ALA A 142 0.35 15.41 -1.31
C ALA A 142 0.06 16.02 0.06
N GLY A 143 -0.36 15.20 1.02
CA GLY A 143 -0.62 15.61 2.39
C GLY A 143 0.08 14.75 3.43
N VAL A 144 0.88 15.38 4.31
CA VAL A 144 1.49 14.73 5.47
C VAL A 144 0.94 15.34 6.75
N VAL A 145 0.39 14.52 7.65
CA VAL A 145 0.02 14.90 9.01
C VAL A 145 0.75 14.01 10.00
N GLN A 146 1.69 14.58 10.77
CA GLN A 146 2.45 13.86 11.80
C GLN A 146 2.19 14.45 13.17
N ARG A 147 1.68 13.65 14.11
CA ARG A 147 1.54 14.05 15.52
C ARG A 147 2.30 13.10 16.43
N GLY A 148 3.24 13.63 17.20
CA GLY A 148 4.00 12.88 18.20
C GLY A 148 5.50 13.06 18.08
N ARG A 149 6.28 11.99 18.13
CA ARG A 149 7.74 12.07 18.23
C ARG A 149 8.47 11.20 17.21
N GLU A 150 9.44 11.79 16.50
CA GLU A 150 10.35 11.07 15.60
C GLU A 150 9.60 10.28 14.52
N ASN A 151 8.43 10.72 14.05
CA ASN A 151 7.77 10.10 12.90
C ASN A 151 8.47 10.53 11.60
N TYR A 152 8.52 9.64 10.61
CA TYR A 152 9.11 9.85 9.29
C TYR A 152 8.07 9.64 8.20
N ALA A 153 7.95 10.60 7.28
CA ALA A 153 7.07 10.53 6.14
C ALA A 153 7.81 10.98 4.87
N GLU A 154 7.68 10.23 3.79
CA GLU A 154 8.23 10.56 2.48
C GLU A 154 7.15 10.34 1.42
N GLN A 155 6.90 11.35 0.61
CA GLN A 155 6.02 11.27 -0.55
C GLN A 155 6.78 11.74 -1.78
N ASP A 156 6.83 10.90 -2.81
CA ASP A 156 7.43 11.21 -4.11
C ASP A 156 6.41 10.92 -5.22
N GLN A 157 5.86 11.98 -5.82
CA GLN A 157 4.85 11.89 -6.89
C GLN A 157 5.38 12.48 -8.20
N SER A 158 5.05 11.83 -9.31
CA SER A 158 5.36 12.28 -10.67
C SER A 158 4.26 11.85 -11.62
N SER A 159 3.53 12.78 -12.23
CA SER A 159 2.50 12.42 -13.21
C SER A 159 3.05 12.01 -14.58
N ASP A 160 4.38 12.09 -14.76
CA ASP A 160 5.16 11.67 -15.94
C ASP A 160 4.83 12.32 -17.29
N ALA A 161 3.79 13.13 -17.35
CA ALA A 161 3.43 13.94 -18.50
C ALA A 161 2.81 15.28 -18.05
N ASN A 162 2.87 16.25 -18.95
CA ASN A 162 2.20 17.55 -18.82
C ASN A 162 0.74 17.42 -19.32
N ALA A 163 -0.18 18.18 -18.73
CA ALA A 163 -1.61 18.26 -18.97
C ALA A 163 -2.36 16.94 -18.77
N VAL A 164 -1.88 16.11 -17.83
CA VAL A 164 -2.52 14.85 -17.44
C VAL A 164 -3.12 14.97 -16.04
N TRP A 165 -3.97 14.02 -15.66
CA TRP A 165 -4.49 13.96 -14.29
C TRP A 165 -3.34 13.54 -13.37
N GLY A 166 -3.25 14.15 -12.19
CA GLY A 166 -2.20 13.85 -11.23
C GLY A 166 -2.53 12.64 -10.36
N SER A 167 -1.70 12.46 -9.33
CA SER A 167 -1.87 11.42 -8.31
C SER A 167 -2.12 12.05 -6.93
N THR A 168 -2.74 11.30 -6.02
CA THR A 168 -3.07 11.74 -4.66
C THR A 168 -2.40 10.86 -3.61
N ALA A 169 -1.71 11.47 -2.65
CA ALA A 169 -0.97 10.79 -1.60
C ALA A 169 -1.23 11.42 -0.24
N TRP A 170 -1.65 10.62 0.75
CA TRP A 170 -1.89 11.07 2.12
C TRP A 170 -1.20 10.18 3.16
N ILE A 171 -0.37 10.77 4.02
CA ILE A 171 0.26 10.10 5.15
C ILE A 171 -0.21 10.73 6.46
N HIS A 172 -0.85 9.92 7.31
CA HIS A 172 -1.31 10.30 8.64
C HIS A 172 -0.65 9.45 9.73
N GLN A 173 0.27 10.04 10.50
CA GLN A 173 1.03 9.34 11.53
C GLN A 173 0.82 9.91 12.93
N PHE A 174 0.29 9.10 13.83
CA PHE A 174 0.05 9.44 15.22
C PHE A 174 0.86 8.54 16.15
N GLY A 175 1.79 9.10 16.92
CA GLY A 175 2.55 8.37 17.92
C GLY A 175 4.05 8.56 17.81
N LYS A 176 4.84 7.48 17.85
CA LYS A 176 6.31 7.58 17.91
C LYS A 176 7.00 6.67 16.91
N ARG A 177 7.89 7.23 16.09
CA ARG A 177 8.70 6.47 15.11
C ARG A 177 7.85 5.63 14.18
N ASN A 178 6.73 6.17 13.72
CA ASN A 178 6.07 5.57 12.57
C ASN A 178 6.78 6.07 11.31
N GLU A 179 6.88 5.20 10.31
CA GLU A 179 7.62 5.41 9.07
C GLU A 179 6.68 5.10 7.91
N ALA A 180 6.53 6.05 6.98
CA ALA A 180 5.68 5.86 5.81
C ALA A 180 6.38 6.45 4.59
N LYS A 181 6.43 5.67 3.51
CA LYS A 181 6.89 6.10 2.21
C LYS A 181 5.81 5.81 1.16
N GLN A 182 5.55 6.79 0.31
CA GLN A 182 4.65 6.68 -0.83
C GLN A 182 5.39 7.16 -2.09
N THR A 183 5.45 6.30 -3.11
CA THR A 183 6.00 6.64 -4.43
C THR A 183 4.92 6.43 -5.47
N GLN A 184 4.56 7.47 -6.23
CA GLN A 184 3.52 7.39 -7.27
C GLN A 184 4.04 7.91 -8.60
N LEU A 185 3.95 7.08 -9.63
CA LEU A 185 4.41 7.37 -10.99
C LEU A 185 3.25 7.23 -11.99
N GLY A 186 3.03 8.22 -12.83
CA GLY A 186 1.90 8.27 -13.77
C GLY A 186 0.65 8.95 -13.20
N SER A 187 -0.49 8.75 -13.85
CA SER A 187 -1.77 9.39 -13.53
C SER A 187 -2.69 8.48 -12.69
N TYR A 188 -3.66 9.05 -11.98
CA TYR A 188 -4.71 8.27 -11.28
C TYR A 188 -4.21 7.30 -10.20
N ASN A 189 -3.05 7.56 -9.59
CA ASN A 189 -2.64 6.81 -8.41
C ASN A 189 -3.20 7.45 -7.14
N PHE A 190 -3.77 6.65 -6.24
CA PHE A 190 -4.22 7.07 -4.92
C PHE A 190 -3.54 6.21 -3.85
N ALA A 191 -2.86 6.84 -2.90
CA ALA A 191 -2.20 6.16 -1.78
C ALA A 191 -2.56 6.84 -0.45
N PHE A 192 -3.05 6.06 0.50
CA PHE A 192 -3.39 6.51 1.84
C PHE A 192 -2.74 5.64 2.91
N ALA A 193 -1.81 6.20 3.68
CA ALA A 193 -1.19 5.53 4.82
C ALA A 193 -1.62 6.18 6.14
N PHE A 194 -2.32 5.44 6.98
CA PHE A 194 -2.65 5.82 8.35
C PHE A 194 -1.95 4.92 9.38
N GLN A 195 -1.14 5.51 10.25
CA GLN A 195 -0.40 4.77 11.27
C GLN A 195 -0.60 5.37 12.65
N LYS A 196 -1.20 4.61 13.57
CA LYS A 196 -1.36 4.98 14.97
C LYS A 196 -0.62 4.03 15.89
N GLY A 197 0.36 4.55 16.62
CA GLY A 197 1.09 3.81 17.64
C GLY A 197 2.60 3.99 17.56
N LYS A 198 3.39 2.92 17.47
CA LYS A 198 4.86 3.03 17.49
C LYS A 198 5.54 2.08 16.53
N PHE A 199 6.55 2.53 15.79
CA PHE A 199 7.35 1.68 14.91
C PHE A 199 6.54 0.99 13.81
N ASN A 200 5.39 1.55 13.43
CA ASN A 200 4.67 1.03 12.26
C ASN A 200 5.36 1.53 11.00
N THR A 201 5.49 0.65 10.00
CA THR A 201 6.13 0.94 8.71
C THR A 201 5.15 0.64 7.57
N SER A 202 5.02 1.59 6.66
CA SER A 202 4.18 1.50 5.46
C SER A 202 5.03 1.91 4.26
N ASN A 203 5.04 1.10 3.21
CA ASN A 203 5.71 1.43 1.96
C ASN A 203 4.75 1.14 0.79
N GLU A 204 4.33 2.17 0.07
CA GLU A 204 3.37 2.06 -1.02
C GLU A 204 4.01 2.59 -2.30
N ASN A 205 4.17 1.72 -3.30
CA ASN A 205 4.67 2.06 -4.62
C ASN A 205 3.56 1.81 -5.65
N GLN A 206 3.28 2.81 -6.48
CA GLN A 206 2.23 2.73 -7.50
C GLN A 206 2.74 3.30 -8.81
N VAL A 207 2.55 2.53 -9.89
CA VAL A 207 2.96 2.90 -11.24
C VAL A 207 1.79 2.69 -12.20
N SER A 208 1.44 3.74 -12.94
CA SER A 208 0.39 3.74 -13.95
C SER A 208 0.86 4.44 -15.23
N ASP A 209 0.06 4.39 -16.30
CA ASP A 209 0.38 5.11 -17.52
C ASP A 209 0.16 6.62 -17.35
N ALA A 210 1.13 7.42 -17.80
CA ALA A 210 1.01 8.87 -17.85
C ALA A 210 -0.13 9.29 -18.79
N GLY A 211 -1.18 9.93 -18.26
CA GLY A 211 -2.35 10.36 -19.02
C GLY A 211 -3.22 9.23 -19.58
N GLY A 212 -2.97 7.98 -19.18
CA GLY A 212 -3.78 6.83 -19.55
C GLY A 212 -5.04 6.69 -18.71
N MET A 213 -5.71 5.53 -18.84
CA MET A 213 -6.89 5.18 -18.04
C MET A 213 -6.55 4.18 -16.91
N SER A 214 -5.29 3.75 -16.81
CA SER A 214 -4.83 2.86 -15.77
C SER A 214 -4.75 3.57 -14.42
N ALA A 215 -5.16 2.88 -13.35
CA ALA A 215 -5.24 3.46 -12.02
C ALA A 215 -4.84 2.47 -10.93
N ASN A 216 -4.26 2.98 -9.85
CA ASN A 216 -3.89 2.21 -8.66
C ASN A 216 -4.44 2.90 -7.42
N ASP A 217 -5.05 2.13 -6.52
CA ASP A 217 -5.60 2.61 -5.25
C ASP A 217 -5.09 1.73 -4.09
N SER A 218 -4.48 2.37 -3.10
CA SER A 218 -3.89 1.72 -1.93
C SER A 218 -4.31 2.40 -0.65
N TRP A 219 -4.86 1.60 0.26
CA TRP A 219 -5.20 2.00 1.62
C TRP A 219 -4.42 1.15 2.61
N THR A 220 -3.53 1.76 3.39
CA THR A 220 -2.82 1.09 4.46
C THR A 220 -3.17 1.70 5.81
N VAL A 221 -3.76 0.92 6.70
CA VAL A 221 -4.16 1.33 8.05
C VAL A 221 -3.52 0.44 9.11
N GLN A 222 -2.66 1.01 9.95
CA GLN A 222 -1.89 0.30 10.97
C GLN A 222 -2.12 0.86 12.37
N TYR A 223 -2.75 0.07 13.22
CA TYR A 223 -2.93 0.34 14.65
C TYR A 223 -2.04 -0.56 15.50
N GLY A 224 -1.24 0.04 16.38
CA GLY A 224 -0.47 -0.69 17.39
C GLY A 224 1.04 -0.50 17.25
N LYS A 225 1.83 -1.58 17.20
CA LYS A 225 3.30 -1.41 17.13
C LYS A 225 3.97 -2.37 16.18
N MET A 226 5.02 -1.92 15.49
CA MET A 226 5.86 -2.79 14.64
C MET A 226 5.09 -3.47 13.51
N ASN A 227 3.92 -2.95 13.12
CA ASN A 227 3.22 -3.48 11.95
C ASN A 227 3.95 -3.02 10.69
N LEU A 228 4.03 -3.90 9.70
CA LEU A 228 4.71 -3.69 8.43
C LEU A 228 3.72 -3.94 7.31
N SER A 229 3.57 -2.99 6.39
CA SER A 229 2.77 -3.15 5.18
C SER A 229 3.60 -2.68 4.00
N CYS A 230 3.57 -3.47 2.93
CA CYS A 230 4.09 -3.07 1.64
C CYS A 230 3.09 -3.41 0.55
N VAL A 231 2.85 -2.40 -0.28
CA VAL A 231 1.98 -2.47 -1.43
C VAL A 231 2.80 -2.04 -2.65
N ASP A 232 2.85 -2.88 -3.66
CA ASP A 232 3.39 -2.56 -4.98
C ASP A 232 2.30 -2.81 -6.03
N GLN A 233 2.01 -1.80 -6.84
CA GLN A 233 0.93 -1.84 -7.82
C GLN A 233 1.42 -1.28 -9.16
N PHE A 234 1.29 -2.09 -10.21
CA PHE A 234 1.57 -1.69 -11.58
C PHE A 234 0.32 -1.88 -12.45
N ALA A 235 -0.13 -0.82 -13.11
CA ALA A 235 -1.30 -0.86 -14.01
C ALA A 235 -0.96 -0.24 -15.37
N THR A 236 -1.35 -0.91 -16.46
CA THR A 236 -1.23 -0.34 -17.82
C THR A 236 -2.43 -0.68 -18.71
N GLY A 237 -2.73 0.19 -19.67
CA GLY A 237 -3.93 0.15 -20.51
C GLY A 237 -5.18 0.61 -19.77
N GLU A 238 -6.26 -0.16 -19.85
CA GLU A 238 -7.51 0.05 -19.08
C GLU A 238 -7.50 -0.73 -17.76
N ALA A 239 -6.34 -0.84 -17.12
CA ALA A 239 -6.13 -1.66 -15.92
C ALA A 239 -6.47 -0.94 -14.60
N TYR A 240 -6.83 -1.71 -13.58
CA TYR A 240 -7.08 -1.19 -12.24
C TYR A 240 -6.52 -2.10 -11.14
N ASN A 241 -5.75 -1.54 -10.20
CA ASN A 241 -5.36 -2.25 -8.98
C ASN A 241 -5.96 -1.57 -7.75
N TYR A 242 -6.54 -2.35 -6.86
CA TYR A 242 -7.06 -1.92 -5.57
C TYR A 242 -6.49 -2.77 -4.45
N SER A 243 -5.94 -2.12 -3.42
CA SER A 243 -5.50 -2.79 -2.20
C SER A 243 -6.01 -2.07 -0.95
N ASP A 244 -6.49 -2.85 0.02
CA ASP A 244 -6.89 -2.35 1.34
C ASP A 244 -6.30 -3.22 2.46
N VAL A 245 -5.38 -2.66 3.23
CA VAL A 245 -4.61 -3.35 4.27
C VAL A 245 -4.92 -2.75 5.63
N TRP A 246 -5.48 -3.56 6.52
CA TRP A 246 -5.78 -3.20 7.91
C TRP A 246 -5.03 -4.09 8.88
N GLN A 247 -4.14 -3.51 9.67
CA GLN A 247 -3.34 -4.23 10.65
C GLN A 247 -3.55 -3.68 12.05
N TRP A 248 -4.12 -4.52 12.93
CA TRP A 248 -4.37 -4.19 14.33
C TRP A 248 -3.53 -5.08 15.24
N GLY A 249 -2.74 -4.48 16.12
CA GLY A 249 -1.97 -5.21 17.13
C GLY A 249 -0.48 -5.02 16.96
N ARG A 250 0.29 -6.11 16.84
CA ARG A 250 1.76 -5.99 16.87
C ARG A 250 2.45 -6.92 15.90
N LYS A 251 3.47 -6.41 15.20
CA LYS A 251 4.33 -7.22 14.31
C LYS A 251 3.62 -7.86 13.13
N ASN A 252 2.39 -7.47 12.81
CA ASN A 252 1.70 -8.01 11.65
C ASN A 252 2.40 -7.53 10.38
N LYS A 253 2.48 -8.40 9.37
CA LYS A 253 3.13 -8.14 8.09
C LYS A 253 2.16 -8.41 6.95
N SER A 254 2.04 -7.45 6.05
CA SER A 254 1.26 -7.57 4.81
C SER A 254 2.15 -7.22 3.63
N PHE A 255 2.08 -8.04 2.59
CA PHE A 255 2.77 -7.82 1.32
C PHE A 255 1.73 -8.02 0.21
N VAL A 256 1.43 -6.97 -0.54
CA VAL A 256 0.48 -7.00 -1.65
C VAL A 256 1.21 -6.56 -2.91
N ASN A 257 1.33 -7.46 -3.89
CA ASN A 257 1.88 -7.17 -5.21
C ASN A 257 0.77 -7.36 -6.26
N GLN A 258 0.50 -6.34 -7.07
CA GLN A 258 -0.57 -6.39 -8.08
C GLN A 258 -0.07 -5.83 -9.42
N ASP A 259 -0.04 -6.69 -10.44
CA ASP A 259 0.32 -6.34 -11.81
C ASP A 259 -0.91 -6.51 -12.72
N ALA A 260 -1.36 -5.43 -13.36
CA ALA A 260 -2.56 -5.43 -14.20
C ALA A 260 -2.31 -4.85 -15.60
N TYR A 261 -2.68 -5.62 -16.62
CA TYR A 261 -2.61 -5.26 -18.03
C TYR A 261 -4.02 -5.36 -18.64
N ASN A 262 -4.72 -4.22 -18.82
CA ASN A 262 -6.13 -4.18 -19.24
C ASN A 262 -7.09 -5.06 -18.40
N GLY A 263 -6.76 -5.33 -17.15
CA GLY A 263 -7.54 -6.16 -16.22
C GLY A 263 -7.64 -5.52 -14.85
N ALA A 264 -8.23 -6.22 -13.89
CA ALA A 264 -8.41 -5.68 -12.53
C ALA A 264 -7.95 -6.62 -11.41
N ASN A 265 -7.14 -6.12 -10.48
CA ASN A 265 -6.76 -6.83 -9.26
C ASN A 265 -7.35 -6.13 -8.03
N TYR A 266 -8.00 -6.90 -7.16
CA TYR A 266 -8.54 -6.44 -5.88
C TYR A 266 -7.96 -7.29 -4.75
N SER A 267 -7.43 -6.63 -3.73
CA SER A 267 -6.95 -7.34 -2.53
C SER A 267 -7.36 -6.61 -1.27
N THR A 268 -7.93 -7.36 -0.33
CA THR A 268 -8.20 -6.88 1.02
C THR A 268 -7.48 -7.77 2.02
N VAL A 269 -6.67 -7.17 2.89
CA VAL A 269 -5.94 -7.86 3.95
C VAL A 269 -6.32 -7.28 5.30
N TRP A 270 -7.02 -8.07 6.11
CA TRP A 270 -7.40 -7.75 7.48
C TRP A 270 -6.65 -8.63 8.49
N GLN A 271 -5.69 -8.03 9.20
CA GLN A 271 -4.93 -8.69 10.27
C GLN A 271 -5.27 -8.04 11.62
N GLY A 272 -6.38 -8.47 12.20
CA GLY A 272 -6.90 -7.89 13.45
C GLY A 272 -7.74 -8.88 14.24
N GLY A 273 -7.75 -8.71 15.56
CA GLY A 273 -8.47 -9.62 16.45
C GLY A 273 -9.79 -9.10 17.00
N PHE A 274 -10.84 -9.93 16.94
CA PHE A 274 -12.17 -9.64 17.49
C PHE A 274 -12.19 -9.65 19.03
N TRP A 275 -11.17 -10.22 19.68
CA TRP A 275 -11.16 -10.49 21.12
C TRP A 275 -9.96 -9.89 21.86
N TYR A 276 -9.91 -8.57 22.06
CA TYR A 276 -9.10 -7.81 23.05
C TYR A 276 -7.59 -8.10 23.23
N TRP A 277 -7.02 -9.11 22.56
CA TRP A 277 -5.63 -9.55 22.68
C TRP A 277 -4.77 -9.10 21.49
N GLY A 278 -5.41 -8.63 20.41
CA GLY A 278 -4.78 -8.07 19.22
C GLY A 278 -4.07 -9.13 18.37
N ALA A 279 -4.13 -8.99 17.04
CA ALA A 279 -3.36 -9.85 16.17
C ALA A 279 -1.86 -9.64 16.39
N PHE A 280 -1.10 -10.73 16.42
CA PHE A 280 0.33 -10.69 16.66
C PHE A 280 1.10 -11.53 15.64
N ASN A 281 2.02 -10.88 14.94
CA ASN A 281 2.95 -11.54 14.02
C ASN A 281 2.27 -12.36 12.91
N ASN A 282 1.03 -12.01 12.56
CA ASN A 282 0.36 -12.58 11.39
C ASN A 282 1.07 -12.09 10.11
N VAL A 283 1.16 -12.95 9.11
CA VAL A 283 1.78 -12.69 7.82
C VAL A 283 0.76 -12.97 6.72
N SER A 284 0.52 -11.99 5.86
CA SER A 284 -0.27 -12.14 4.64
C SER A 284 0.58 -11.76 3.45
N LYS A 285 0.55 -12.60 2.41
CA LYS A 285 1.20 -12.35 1.12
C LYS A 285 0.16 -12.54 0.03
N VAL A 286 -0.04 -11.51 -0.77
CA VAL A 286 -0.92 -11.55 -1.93
C VAL A 286 -0.11 -11.15 -3.15
N ASN A 287 -0.11 -12.00 -4.16
CA ASN A 287 0.40 -11.72 -5.49
C ASN A 287 -0.73 -11.91 -6.49
N GLN A 288 -1.00 -10.89 -7.31
CA GLN A 288 -2.04 -10.94 -8.32
C GLN A 288 -1.49 -10.42 -9.64
N PHE A 289 -1.61 -11.22 -10.68
CA PHE A 289 -1.25 -10.85 -12.04
C PHE A 289 -2.46 -11.02 -12.95
N THR A 290 -2.78 -9.99 -13.74
CA THR A 290 -3.88 -10.08 -14.72
C THR A 290 -3.50 -9.51 -16.09
N GLU A 291 -3.93 -10.21 -17.13
CA GLU A 291 -3.95 -9.74 -18.52
C GLU A 291 -5.38 -9.88 -19.07
N GLY A 292 -6.13 -8.78 -19.16
CA GLY A 292 -7.51 -8.77 -19.66
C GLY A 292 -8.55 -9.45 -18.76
N GLY A 293 -8.15 -10.01 -17.62
CA GLY A 293 -9.02 -10.72 -16.67
C GLY A 293 -9.17 -9.99 -15.33
N SER A 294 -9.54 -10.72 -14.28
CA SER A 294 -9.59 -10.15 -12.93
C SER A 294 -9.23 -11.13 -11.81
N ASN A 295 -8.57 -10.62 -10.77
CA ASN A 295 -8.29 -11.35 -9.54
C ASN A 295 -8.91 -10.61 -8.34
N ASP A 296 -9.56 -11.33 -7.44
CA ASP A 296 -10.06 -10.84 -6.17
C ASP A 296 -9.54 -11.72 -5.02
N SER A 297 -9.08 -11.09 -3.94
CA SER A 297 -8.57 -11.78 -2.77
C SER A 297 -8.98 -11.10 -1.48
N PHE A 298 -9.39 -11.92 -0.52
CA PHE A 298 -9.70 -11.50 0.84
C PHE A 298 -8.94 -12.35 1.85
N VAL A 299 -8.18 -11.70 2.73
CA VAL A 299 -7.49 -12.36 3.83
C VAL A 299 -7.95 -11.80 5.16
N TRP A 300 -8.50 -12.66 6.02
CA TRP A 300 -8.78 -12.36 7.42
C TRP A 300 -7.92 -13.22 8.34
N GLN A 301 -7.05 -12.59 9.13
CA GLN A 301 -6.23 -13.28 10.13
C GLN A 301 -6.45 -12.72 11.54
N ASP A 302 -7.13 -13.49 12.39
CA ASP A 302 -7.32 -13.23 13.81
C ASP A 302 -6.43 -14.17 14.65
N GLY A 303 -5.61 -13.60 15.53
CA GLY A 303 -4.77 -14.36 16.46
C GLY A 303 -3.27 -14.20 16.21
N TYR A 304 -2.52 -15.29 16.35
CA TYR A 304 -1.07 -15.28 16.49
C TYR A 304 -0.39 -16.08 15.37
N ASP A 305 0.68 -15.53 14.79
CA ASP A 305 1.58 -16.29 13.91
C ASP A 305 0.89 -16.99 12.71
N ASN A 306 -0.30 -16.54 12.30
CA ASN A 306 -1.00 -17.10 11.15
C ASN A 306 -0.32 -16.62 9.86
N VAL A 307 -0.25 -17.50 8.86
CA VAL A 307 0.37 -17.22 7.57
C VAL A 307 -0.63 -17.53 6.46
N SER A 308 -0.89 -16.54 5.61
CA SER A 308 -1.69 -16.69 4.40
C SER A 308 -0.85 -16.28 3.20
N VAL A 309 -0.93 -17.08 2.14
CA VAL A 309 -0.31 -16.83 0.85
C VAL A 309 -1.36 -17.02 -0.22
N ILE A 310 -1.60 -15.99 -1.04
CA ILE A 310 -2.48 -16.01 -2.19
C ILE A 310 -1.65 -15.64 -3.41
N ASP A 311 -1.70 -16.47 -4.45
CA ASP A 311 -1.07 -16.24 -5.75
C ASP A 311 -2.10 -16.49 -6.86
N GLN A 312 -2.54 -15.43 -7.53
CA GLN A 312 -3.60 -15.50 -8.54
C GLN A 312 -3.12 -14.95 -9.89
N ASN A 313 -3.32 -15.73 -10.94
CA ASN A 313 -2.96 -15.39 -12.31
C ASN A 313 -4.20 -15.50 -13.22
N ALA A 314 -4.64 -14.39 -13.80
CA ALA A 314 -5.82 -14.34 -14.67
C ALA A 314 -5.45 -13.84 -16.07
N PHE A 315 -5.59 -14.71 -17.08
CA PHE A 315 -5.48 -14.38 -18.51
C PHE A 315 -6.87 -14.39 -19.12
N TYR A 316 -7.53 -13.23 -19.20
CA TYR A 316 -8.92 -13.06 -19.62
C TYR A 316 -9.99 -13.76 -18.74
N GLY A 317 -9.58 -14.51 -17.72
CA GLY A 317 -10.45 -15.20 -16.77
C GLY A 317 -10.64 -14.47 -15.44
N TYR A 318 -11.19 -15.19 -14.45
CA TYR A 318 -11.46 -14.66 -13.11
C TYR A 318 -10.95 -15.57 -11.99
N ASN A 319 -10.23 -15.03 -11.01
CA ASN A 319 -9.88 -15.76 -9.79
C ASN A 319 -10.43 -15.05 -8.56
N ASP A 320 -11.01 -15.81 -7.65
CA ASP A 320 -11.55 -15.35 -6.37
C ASP A 320 -11.06 -16.24 -5.22
N SER A 321 -10.48 -15.62 -4.19
CA SER A 321 -9.96 -16.36 -3.04
C SER A 321 -10.23 -15.67 -1.72
N ASP A 322 -10.89 -16.42 -0.83
CA ASP A 322 -11.19 -16.02 0.52
C ASP A 322 -10.43 -16.89 1.51
N VAL A 323 -9.66 -16.28 2.40
CA VAL A 323 -8.92 -16.96 3.47
C VAL A 323 -9.29 -16.37 4.83
N TYR A 324 -9.85 -17.20 5.70
CA TYR A 324 -10.16 -16.88 7.09
C TYR A 324 -9.34 -17.78 8.02
N GLN A 325 -8.43 -17.18 8.79
CA GLN A 325 -7.62 -17.88 9.79
C GLN A 325 -7.87 -17.30 11.17
N VAL A 326 -8.34 -18.13 12.10
CA VAL A 326 -8.60 -17.75 13.48
C VAL A 326 -7.87 -18.70 14.43
N GLY A 327 -6.95 -18.17 15.23
CA GLY A 327 -6.20 -18.93 16.22
C GLY A 327 -4.70 -18.70 16.08
N GLU A 328 -3.91 -19.76 16.24
CA GLU A 328 -2.45 -19.66 16.29
C GLU A 328 -1.77 -20.59 15.29
N GLY A 329 -0.78 -20.07 14.56
CA GLY A 329 0.09 -20.88 13.69
C GLY A 329 -0.60 -21.50 12.47
N ASN A 330 -1.82 -21.07 12.12
CA ASN A 330 -2.49 -21.61 10.93
C ASN A 330 -1.78 -21.12 9.66
N ILE A 331 -1.62 -22.00 8.69
CA ILE A 331 -0.96 -21.74 7.42
C ILE A 331 -1.90 -22.11 6.27
N SER A 332 -2.12 -21.18 5.35
CA SER A 332 -2.90 -21.39 4.13
C SER A 332 -2.14 -20.90 2.91
N GLY A 333 -2.19 -21.69 1.83
CA GLY A 333 -1.78 -21.27 0.50
C GLY A 333 -2.92 -21.46 -0.49
N VAL A 334 -3.15 -20.45 -1.32
CA VAL A 334 -4.08 -20.51 -2.45
C VAL A 334 -3.30 -20.11 -3.71
N ALA A 335 -3.24 -21.00 -4.68
CA ALA A 335 -2.78 -20.75 -6.04
C ALA A 335 -3.96 -20.89 -6.99
N GLN A 336 -4.22 -19.88 -7.81
CA GLN A 336 -5.27 -19.94 -8.82
C GLN A 336 -4.76 -19.42 -10.17
N SER A 337 -5.06 -20.16 -11.23
CA SER A 337 -4.74 -19.80 -12.61
C SER A 337 -5.98 -19.94 -13.48
N ALA A 338 -6.46 -18.84 -14.06
CA ALA A 338 -7.62 -18.82 -14.94
C ALA A 338 -7.22 -18.29 -16.34
N ASP A 339 -7.46 -19.08 -17.38
CA ASP A 339 -7.24 -18.71 -18.78
C ASP A 339 -8.54 -18.80 -19.60
N GLY A 340 -8.78 -17.84 -20.48
CA GLY A 340 -10.00 -17.72 -21.29
C GLY A 340 -11.22 -17.28 -20.47
N GLU A 341 -12.44 -17.66 -20.89
CA GLU A 341 -13.68 -17.34 -20.16
C GLU A 341 -13.87 -18.26 -18.92
N SER A 342 -12.80 -18.52 -18.18
CA SER A 342 -12.79 -19.42 -17.03
C SER A 342 -12.83 -18.69 -15.70
N TRP A 343 -13.21 -19.42 -14.63
CA TRP A 343 -13.12 -18.88 -13.27
C TRP A 343 -12.70 -19.90 -12.20
N ASN A 344 -11.92 -19.45 -11.23
CA ASN A 344 -11.60 -20.21 -10.03
C ASN A 344 -12.14 -19.50 -8.78
N THR A 345 -12.77 -20.25 -7.89
CA THR A 345 -13.21 -19.75 -6.58
C THR A 345 -12.68 -20.67 -5.49
N SER A 346 -12.07 -20.09 -4.46
CA SER A 346 -11.60 -20.82 -3.29
C SER A 346 -12.02 -20.13 -2.00
N LEU A 347 -12.45 -20.94 -1.02
CA LEU A 347 -12.69 -20.52 0.34
C LEU A 347 -11.89 -21.42 1.28
N VAL A 348 -11.05 -20.82 2.10
CA VAL A 348 -10.26 -21.50 3.13
C VAL A 348 -10.61 -20.92 4.49
N GLU A 349 -11.17 -21.75 5.36
CA GLU A 349 -11.44 -21.41 6.75
C GLU A 349 -10.66 -22.33 7.70
N GLN A 350 -9.80 -21.75 8.54
CA GLN A 350 -9.00 -22.47 9.53
C GLN A 350 -9.25 -21.91 10.93
N TYR A 351 -9.81 -22.73 11.81
CA TYR A 351 -10.07 -22.41 13.20
C TYR A 351 -9.25 -23.31 14.12
N GLY A 352 -8.38 -22.72 14.94
CA GLY A 352 -7.61 -23.43 15.97
C GLY A 352 -6.11 -23.27 15.82
N TYR A 353 -5.37 -24.37 15.95
CA TYR A 353 -3.91 -24.35 16.10
C TYR A 353 -3.22 -25.14 15.01
N ASP A 354 -2.20 -24.57 14.38
CA ASP A 354 -1.29 -25.26 13.46
C ASP A 354 -1.98 -26.01 12.31
N ASN A 355 -3.14 -25.52 11.85
CA ASN A 355 -3.80 -26.10 10.68
C ASN A 355 -3.06 -25.67 9.41
N TYR A 356 -2.98 -26.57 8.44
CA TYR A 356 -2.34 -26.38 7.15
C TYR A 356 -3.33 -26.65 6.03
N SER A 357 -3.47 -25.72 5.11
CA SER A 357 -4.26 -25.90 3.91
C SER A 357 -3.49 -25.42 2.69
N CYS A 358 -3.60 -26.17 1.61
CA CYS A 358 -3.17 -25.72 0.30
C CYS A 358 -4.30 -25.98 -0.71
N VAL A 359 -4.57 -24.98 -1.54
CA VAL A 359 -5.52 -25.04 -2.64
C VAL A 359 -4.78 -24.60 -3.91
N ASP A 360 -4.74 -25.46 -4.92
CA ASP A 360 -4.23 -25.19 -6.26
C ASP A 360 -5.39 -25.41 -7.25
N GLN A 361 -5.73 -24.39 -8.04
CA GLN A 361 -6.82 -24.44 -9.00
C GLN A 361 -6.38 -23.88 -10.35
N ASN A 362 -6.39 -24.71 -11.39
CA ASN A 362 -6.10 -24.28 -12.75
C ASN A 362 -7.34 -24.49 -13.63
N ALA A 363 -7.84 -23.42 -14.24
CA ALA A 363 -8.99 -23.45 -15.13
C ALA A 363 -8.65 -22.90 -16.52
N ILE A 364 -9.09 -23.61 -17.55
CA ILE A 364 -9.01 -23.21 -18.97
C ILE A 364 -10.38 -23.42 -19.58
N ASP A 365 -11.07 -22.34 -19.95
CA ASP A 365 -12.46 -22.35 -20.46
C ASP A 365 -13.45 -23.17 -19.60
N GLY A 366 -13.20 -23.27 -18.29
CA GLY A 366 -13.96 -24.07 -17.34
C GLY A 366 -14.02 -23.39 -15.97
N TYR A 367 -14.36 -24.15 -14.92
CA TYR A 367 -14.29 -23.60 -13.57
C TYR A 367 -13.93 -24.58 -12.47
N ASN A 368 -13.25 -24.06 -11.45
CA ASN A 368 -12.97 -24.78 -10.21
C ASN A 368 -13.60 -24.06 -9.03
N ILE A 369 -14.23 -24.82 -8.13
CA ILE A 369 -14.72 -24.34 -6.84
C ILE A 369 -14.12 -25.23 -5.75
N SER A 370 -13.49 -24.61 -4.76
CA SER A 370 -12.89 -25.30 -3.61
C SER A 370 -13.38 -24.66 -2.32
N THR A 371 -13.79 -25.48 -1.37
CA THR A 371 -14.03 -25.06 0.01
C THR A 371 -13.24 -25.95 0.94
N VAL A 372 -12.43 -25.35 1.81
CA VAL A 372 -11.64 -26.03 2.84
C VAL A 372 -12.05 -25.47 4.19
N TYR A 373 -12.67 -26.29 5.02
CA TYR A 373 -13.01 -25.98 6.40
C TYR A 373 -12.22 -26.89 7.34
N GLN A 374 -11.37 -26.30 8.18
CA GLN A 374 -10.58 -27.00 9.18
C GLN A 374 -10.85 -26.43 10.57
N TRP A 375 -11.30 -27.29 11.50
CA TRP A 375 -11.49 -26.92 12.89
C TRP A 375 -10.78 -27.90 13.84
N GLY A 376 -9.82 -27.37 14.61
CA GLY A 376 -9.07 -28.12 15.62
C GLY A 376 -7.57 -27.88 15.50
N THR A 377 -6.78 -28.94 15.69
CA THR A 377 -5.31 -28.84 15.74
C THR A 377 -4.62 -29.73 14.72
N ASP A 378 -3.55 -29.27 14.09
CA ASP A 378 -2.70 -30.05 13.16
C ASP A 378 -3.47 -30.67 11.97
N ASN A 379 -4.59 -30.09 11.53
CA ASN A 379 -5.29 -30.60 10.36
C ASN A 379 -4.58 -30.18 9.08
N ARG A 380 -4.50 -31.08 8.11
CA ARG A 380 -3.85 -30.87 6.82
C ARG A 380 -4.83 -31.14 5.68
N SER A 381 -4.98 -30.18 4.78
CA SER A 381 -5.86 -30.27 3.61
C SER A 381 -5.09 -29.86 2.37
N PHE A 382 -5.17 -30.68 1.33
CA PHE A 382 -4.61 -30.42 0.01
C PHE A 382 -5.74 -30.54 -1.01
N VAL A 383 -5.97 -29.46 -1.76
CA VAL A 383 -6.91 -29.43 -2.87
C VAL A 383 -6.14 -29.05 -4.13
N ASP A 384 -6.26 -29.87 -5.15
CA ASP A 384 -5.65 -29.72 -6.47
C ASP A 384 -6.76 -29.95 -7.52
N GLN A 385 -7.16 -28.89 -8.23
CA GLN A 385 -8.25 -28.95 -9.21
C GLN A 385 -7.83 -28.38 -10.56
N ASP A 386 -7.82 -29.23 -11.59
CA ASP A 386 -7.56 -28.84 -12.98
C ASP A 386 -8.85 -28.97 -13.79
N ALA A 387 -9.41 -27.87 -14.28
CA ALA A 387 -10.62 -27.85 -15.12
C ALA A 387 -10.30 -27.34 -16.53
N ILE A 388 -10.36 -28.23 -17.51
CA ILE A 388 -10.22 -27.89 -18.94
C ILE A 388 -11.57 -28.11 -19.63
N SER A 389 -12.26 -27.02 -19.95
CA SER A 389 -13.62 -27.03 -20.52
C SER A 389 -14.61 -27.88 -19.71
N ALA A 390 -14.41 -27.90 -18.39
CA ALA A 390 -15.13 -28.72 -17.43
C ALA A 390 -15.33 -27.94 -16.12
N SER A 391 -15.89 -28.62 -15.13
CA SER A 391 -16.24 -28.04 -13.84
C SER A 391 -15.79 -28.96 -12.73
N ASN A 392 -14.98 -28.46 -11.80
CA ASN A 392 -14.63 -29.19 -10.58
C ASN A 392 -15.22 -28.49 -9.35
N THR A 393 -15.68 -29.28 -8.39
CA THR A 393 -16.14 -28.78 -7.10
C THR A 393 -15.62 -29.70 -6.01
N SER A 394 -14.96 -29.12 -5.02
CA SER A 394 -14.44 -29.84 -3.85
C SER A 394 -14.91 -29.16 -2.57
N ASP A 395 -15.24 -29.98 -1.59
CA ASP A 395 -15.59 -29.57 -0.23
C ASP A 395 -14.82 -30.47 0.74
N VAL A 396 -13.91 -29.87 1.49
CA VAL A 396 -13.13 -30.51 2.54
C VAL A 396 -13.61 -29.99 3.88
N ASN A 397 -14.20 -30.87 4.70
CA ASN A 397 -14.56 -30.56 6.07
C ASN A 397 -13.80 -31.46 7.05
N GLN A 398 -12.87 -30.87 7.81
CA GLN A 398 -12.07 -31.55 8.81
C GLN A 398 -12.32 -30.97 10.21
N VAL A 399 -12.96 -31.76 11.07
CA VAL A 399 -13.15 -31.42 12.49
C VAL A 399 -12.36 -32.41 13.35
N GLY A 400 -11.56 -31.90 14.28
CA GLY A 400 -10.75 -32.70 15.20
C GLY A 400 -9.25 -32.42 15.05
N ASN A 401 -8.41 -33.40 15.41
CA ASN A 401 -6.96 -33.22 15.47
C ASN A 401 -6.22 -34.16 14.52
N GLY A 402 -5.22 -33.65 13.81
CA GLY A 402 -4.31 -34.43 12.97
C GLY A 402 -4.95 -35.03 11.72
N ASN A 403 -6.08 -34.48 11.26
CA ASN A 403 -6.75 -35.00 10.07
C ASN A 403 -5.92 -34.69 8.81
N LEU A 404 -5.98 -35.59 7.83
CA LEU A 404 -5.38 -35.38 6.50
C LEU A 404 -6.44 -35.57 5.43
N SER A 405 -6.61 -34.58 4.56
CA SER A 405 -7.52 -34.59 3.42
C SER A 405 -6.72 -34.27 2.16
N CYS A 406 -7.05 -34.98 1.09
CA CYS A 406 -6.42 -34.84 -0.21
C CYS A 406 -7.51 -34.93 -1.26
N VAL A 407 -7.72 -33.86 -2.01
CA VAL A 407 -8.66 -33.79 -3.12
C VAL A 407 -7.84 -33.47 -4.37
N THR A 408 -7.86 -34.38 -5.34
CA THR A 408 -7.34 -34.12 -6.68
C THR A 408 -8.47 -34.36 -7.67
N GLN A 409 -8.86 -33.33 -8.42
CA GLN A 409 -9.90 -33.42 -9.45
C GLN A 409 -9.37 -32.89 -10.77
N VAL A 410 -9.39 -33.74 -11.81
CA VAL A 410 -9.03 -33.34 -13.17
C VAL A 410 -10.28 -33.47 -14.04
N GLY A 411 -10.92 -32.34 -14.28
CA GLY A 411 -12.06 -32.18 -15.17
C GLY A 411 -11.57 -31.96 -16.59
N THR A 412 -11.80 -32.91 -17.48
CA THR A 412 -11.67 -32.73 -18.93
C THR A 412 -13.00 -33.11 -19.57
N THR A 413 -13.24 -32.75 -20.84
CA THR A 413 -14.49 -33.11 -21.53
C THR A 413 -14.88 -34.59 -21.33
N GLY A 414 -15.94 -34.82 -20.55
CA GLY A 414 -16.39 -36.15 -20.14
C GLY A 414 -16.64 -36.28 -18.63
N THR A 415 -17.61 -35.53 -18.11
CA THR A 415 -18.29 -35.67 -16.79
C THR A 415 -17.63 -36.56 -15.74
N SER A 416 -17.14 -35.97 -14.64
CA SER A 416 -17.20 -36.60 -13.32
C SER A 416 -17.90 -35.68 -12.34
N PHE A 417 -19.07 -36.13 -11.86
CA PHE A 417 -19.80 -35.58 -10.73
C PHE A 417 -19.19 -36.06 -9.41
#